data_AF-A0A6J1PSL9-F1
#
_entry.id   AF-A0A6J1PSL9-F1
#
_cell.length_a   1.000
_cell.length_b   1.000
_cell.length_c   1.000
_cell.angle_alpha   90.00
_cell.angle_beta   90.00
_cell.angle_gamma   90.00
#
_symmetry.space_group_name_H-M   'P 1'
#
loop_
_entity.id
_entity.type
_entity.pdbx_description
1 polymer ?
#
loop_
_entity_poly.entity_id
_entity_poly.type
_entity_poly.pdbx_seq_one_letter_code
_entity_poly.pdbx_strand_id
1 'polypeptide(L)'
;ALTDHSESDCIIIIVLSHGNFGELFAFDTTYEASTVWKFFTADNCPTMAGKPKVFLISACGGNGVDPGVDTEITEQIEMDTSRRKFRIPIMADFLITFSSHP
;
A
#
# COMPACT_ATOMS: atom_id res chain seq x y z
N ALA A 1 -5.95 22.95 6.83
CA ALA A 1 -5.57 22.90 8.25
C ALA A 1 -5.21 21.46 8.59
N LEU A 2 -4.19 21.23 9.41
CA LEU A 2 -3.89 19.90 9.94
C LEU A 2 -4.98 19.53 10.95
N THR A 3 -5.57 18.34 10.81
CA THR A 3 -6.57 17.83 11.75
C THR A 3 -5.91 17.60 13.11
N ASP A 4 -6.57 18.04 14.18
CA ASP A 4 -6.12 17.75 15.55
C ASP A 4 -6.55 16.33 15.94
N HIS A 5 -5.59 15.54 16.43
CA HIS A 5 -5.76 14.16 16.86
C HIS A 5 -5.39 13.96 18.32
N SER A 6 -5.28 15.03 19.11
CA SER A 6 -4.85 14.99 20.52
C SER A 6 -5.71 14.02 21.37
N GLU A 7 -7.02 13.98 21.11
CA GLU A 7 -8.00 13.12 21.79
C GLU A 7 -8.16 11.71 21.15
N SER A 8 -7.38 11.38 20.11
CA SER A 8 -7.42 10.05 19.47
C SER A 8 -6.28 9.17 20.01
N ASP A 9 -6.53 7.88 20.21
CA ASP A 9 -5.48 6.95 20.69
C ASP A 9 -4.62 6.40 19.54
N CYS A 10 -5.19 6.23 18.35
CA CYS A 10 -4.51 5.69 17.17
C CYS A 10 -5.21 6.12 15.88
N ILE A 11 -4.61 5.77 14.73
CA ILE A 11 -5.26 5.85 13.42
C ILE A 11 -5.14 4.53 12.68
N ILE A 12 -6.20 4.15 11.98
CA ILE A 12 -6.24 2.99 11.09
C ILE A 12 -6.72 3.48 9.72
N ILE A 13 -5.93 3.23 8.68
CA ILE A 13 -6.25 3.57 7.30
C ILE A 13 -6.28 2.29 6.48
N ILE A 14 -7.40 2.05 5.81
CA ILE A 14 -7.62 0.87 4.96
C ILE A 14 -7.80 1.35 3.53
N VAL A 15 -6.94 0.85 2.63
CA VAL A 15 -7.01 1.14 1.19
C VAL A 15 -7.25 -0.15 0.45
N LEU A 16 -8.36 -0.21 -0.29
CA LEU A 16 -8.74 -1.32 -1.16
C LEU A 16 -8.84 -0.77 -2.58
N SER A 17 -7.93 -1.17 -3.45
CA SER A 17 -7.97 -0.76 -4.84
C SER A 17 -7.31 -1.77 -5.78
N HIS A 18 -7.46 -1.54 -7.08
CA HIS A 18 -6.48 -2.04 -8.03
C HIS A 18 -5.17 -1.28 -7.86
N GLY A 19 -4.09 -1.92 -8.26
CA GLY A 19 -2.79 -1.30 -8.23
C GLY A 19 -1.72 -2.31 -8.55
N ASN A 20 -0.51 -1.83 -8.74
CA ASN A 20 0.65 -2.69 -8.80
C ASN A 20 1.42 -2.62 -7.49
N PHE A 21 2.52 -3.35 -7.41
CA PHE A 21 3.36 -3.35 -6.22
C PHE A 21 3.84 -1.92 -5.87
N GLY A 22 3.36 -1.37 -4.75
CA GLY A 22 3.71 -0.02 -4.29
C GLY A 22 2.91 1.12 -4.95
N GLU A 23 1.98 0.79 -5.84
CA GLU A 23 1.12 1.75 -6.54
C GLU A 23 -0.35 1.51 -6.19
N LEU A 24 -1.11 2.60 -6.07
CA LEU A 24 -2.54 2.60 -5.81
C LEU A 24 -3.23 3.29 -6.96
N PHE A 25 -4.16 2.62 -7.63
CA PHE A 25 -4.95 3.24 -8.67
C PHE A 25 -6.14 3.95 -8.02
N ALA A 26 -6.24 5.25 -8.22
CA ALA A 26 -7.47 6.00 -8.00
C ALA A 26 -8.29 6.02 -9.29
N PHE A 27 -9.48 6.62 -9.24
CA PHE A 27 -10.36 6.73 -10.40
C PHE A 27 -9.72 7.51 -11.56
N ASP A 28 -8.93 8.53 -11.25
CA ASP A 28 -8.38 9.50 -12.19
C ASP A 28 -6.89 9.29 -12.49
N THR A 29 -6.12 8.82 -11.50
CA THR A 29 -4.67 8.68 -11.61
C THR A 29 -4.10 7.60 -10.68
N THR A 30 -2.80 7.34 -10.80
CA THR A 30 -2.05 6.42 -9.93
C THR A 30 -1.24 7.18 -8.90
N TYR A 31 -1.21 6.67 -7.68
CA TYR A 31 -0.44 7.22 -6.56
C TYR A 31 0.55 6.20 -6.00
N GLU A 32 1.70 6.67 -5.54
CA GLU A 32 2.59 5.82 -4.74
C GLU A 32 1.93 5.54 -3.39
N ALA A 33 1.94 4.27 -2.93
CA ALA A 33 1.35 3.87 -1.66
C ALA A 33 1.90 4.71 -0.48
N SER A 34 3.16 5.14 -0.55
CA SER A 34 3.77 5.96 0.50
C SER A 34 3.14 7.32 0.73
N THR A 35 2.40 7.81 -0.26
CA THR A 35 1.63 9.04 -0.12
C THR A 35 0.53 8.92 0.92
N VAL A 36 0.06 7.70 1.24
CA VAL A 36 -0.98 7.48 2.26
C VAL A 36 -0.48 7.80 3.67
N TRP A 37 0.75 7.40 4.00
CA TRP A 37 1.26 7.52 5.37
C TRP A 37 2.24 8.68 5.59
N LYS A 38 2.77 9.30 4.53
CA LYS A 38 3.69 10.45 4.65
C LYS A 38 3.10 11.65 5.41
N PHE A 39 1.78 11.76 5.48
CA PHE A 39 1.12 12.85 6.19
C PHE A 39 1.02 12.61 7.70
N PHE A 40 1.24 11.39 8.16
CA PHE A 40 1.08 10.99 9.57
C PHE A 40 2.43 10.82 10.30
N THR A 41 3.53 11.23 9.68
CA THR A 41 4.83 11.34 10.36
C THR A 41 4.75 12.34 11.51
N ALA A 42 5.57 12.21 12.55
CA ALA A 42 5.58 13.16 13.66
C ALA A 42 5.79 14.64 13.23
N ASP A 43 6.59 14.89 12.18
CA ASP A 43 6.83 16.24 11.66
C ASP A 43 5.58 16.84 10.99
N ASN A 44 4.84 16.02 10.24
CA ASN A 44 3.64 16.44 9.52
C ASN A 44 2.36 16.38 10.36
N CYS A 45 2.31 15.52 11.38
CA CYS A 45 1.17 15.36 12.27
C CYS A 45 1.64 15.17 13.74
N PRO A 46 2.04 16.27 14.42
CA PRO A 46 2.59 16.20 15.77
C PRO A 46 1.64 15.58 16.81
N THR A 47 0.34 15.76 16.63
CA THR A 47 -0.71 15.23 17.51
C THR A 47 -0.84 13.69 17.45
N MET A 48 -0.20 13.06 16.46
CA MET A 48 -0.08 11.61 16.28
C MET A 48 1.33 11.07 16.63
N ALA A 49 2.24 11.91 17.12
CA ALA A 49 3.54 11.45 17.60
C ALA A 49 3.38 10.53 18.82
N GLY A 50 4.05 9.37 18.81
CA GLY A 50 3.94 8.37 19.88
C GLY A 50 2.67 7.52 19.86
N LYS A 51 1.74 7.76 18.91
CA LYS A 51 0.47 7.04 18.79
C LYS A 51 0.53 5.97 17.69
N PRO A 52 -0.06 4.78 17.83
CA PRO A 52 -0.06 3.77 16.76
C PRO A 52 -0.72 4.26 15.47
N LYS A 53 -0.07 3.97 14.33
CA LYS A 53 -0.49 4.34 12.98
C LYS A 53 -0.51 3.09 12.10
N VAL A 54 -1.71 2.56 11.84
CA VAL A 54 -1.92 1.29 11.14
C VAL A 54 -2.41 1.54 9.72
N PHE A 55 -1.74 0.93 8.74
CA PHE A 55 -2.07 1.03 7.32
C PHE A 55 -2.29 -0.38 6.75
N LEU A 56 -3.52 -0.67 6.34
CA LEU A 56 -3.90 -1.93 5.71
C LEU A 56 -4.13 -1.66 4.22
N ILE A 57 -3.24 -2.15 3.36
CA ILE A 57 -3.27 -1.85 1.93
C ILE A 57 -3.46 -3.15 1.16
N SER A 58 -4.60 -3.26 0.46
CA SER A 58 -4.86 -4.32 -0.51
C SER A 58 -4.87 -3.70 -1.90
N ALA A 59 -3.80 -3.97 -2.66
CA ALA A 59 -3.64 -3.50 -4.01
C ALA A 59 -3.08 -4.63 -4.87
N CYS A 60 -3.92 -5.17 -5.75
CA CYS A 60 -3.59 -6.30 -6.60
C CYS A 60 -3.74 -5.90 -8.07
N GLY A 61 -2.71 -6.21 -8.84
CA GLY A 61 -2.72 -6.10 -10.29
C GLY A 61 -3.30 -7.41 -10.81
N GLY A 62 -4.58 -7.40 -11.15
CA GLY A 62 -5.28 -8.53 -11.75
C GLY A 62 -4.79 -8.81 -13.18
N ASN A 63 -3.48 -9.02 -13.34
CA ASN A 63 -2.88 -9.36 -14.64
C ASN A 63 -2.86 -10.88 -14.86
N GLY A 64 -3.20 -11.67 -13.84
CA GLY A 64 -3.54 -13.07 -13.98
C GLY A 64 -5.03 -13.18 -14.30
N VAL A 65 -5.39 -13.11 -15.58
CA VAL A 65 -6.64 -13.73 -16.03
C VAL A 65 -6.57 -15.19 -15.56
N ASP A 66 -7.56 -15.68 -14.81
CA ASP A 66 -7.70 -17.10 -14.53
C ASP A 66 -7.68 -17.80 -15.90
N PRO A 67 -6.64 -18.60 -16.23
CA PRO A 67 -6.60 -19.29 -17.49
C PRO A 67 -7.63 -20.39 -17.37
N GLY A 68 -8.89 -20.05 -17.68
CA GLY A 68 -9.90 -21.06 -18.00
C GLY A 68 -9.25 -22.08 -18.92
N VAL A 69 -9.48 -23.37 -18.65
CA VAL A 69 -8.76 -24.42 -19.36
C VAL A 69 -9.12 -24.35 -20.84
N ASP A 70 -8.11 -24.18 -21.69
CA ASP A 70 -8.02 -24.91 -22.95
C ASP A 70 -6.56 -24.99 -23.44
N THR A 71 -6.27 -26.18 -23.96
CA THR A 71 -5.01 -26.83 -24.36
C THR A 71 -3.87 -26.00 -24.97
N GLU A 72 -2.66 -26.32 -24.51
CA GLU A 72 -1.32 -26.20 -25.13
C GLU A 72 -1.01 -24.95 -25.99
N ILE A 73 -0.09 -24.10 -25.50
CA ILE A 73 1.22 -23.82 -26.15
C ILE A 73 2.09 -23.01 -25.17
N THR A 74 3.33 -23.48 -25.06
CA THR A 74 4.45 -22.95 -24.27
C THR A 74 4.94 -21.60 -24.78
N GLU A 75 4.86 -20.54 -23.98
CA GLU A 75 5.84 -19.44 -24.05
C GLU A 75 6.23 -19.00 -22.64
N GLN A 76 7.54 -19.08 -22.38
CA GLN A 76 8.19 -18.72 -21.13
C GLN A 76 8.11 -17.20 -20.97
N ILE A 77 7.47 -16.70 -19.90
CA ILE A 77 7.54 -15.29 -19.53
C ILE A 77 8.20 -15.18 -18.16
N GLU A 78 9.27 -14.40 -18.16
CA GLU A 78 10.32 -14.28 -17.16
C GLU A 78 9.79 -13.85 -15.80
N MET A 79 10.17 -14.58 -14.74
CA MET A 79 10.05 -14.15 -13.36
C MET A 79 11.00 -12.97 -13.12
N ASP A 80 10.52 -11.74 -13.31
CA ASP A 80 11.27 -10.57 -12.88
C ASP A 80 11.28 -10.48 -11.35
N THR A 81 12.34 -11.07 -10.80
CA THR A 81 12.73 -11.04 -9.39
C THR A 81 13.60 -9.81 -9.08
N SER A 82 13.62 -8.79 -9.95
CA SER A 82 14.39 -7.57 -9.73
C SER A 82 13.79 -6.73 -8.60
N ARG A 83 14.33 -6.96 -7.39
CA ARG A 83 14.40 -6.01 -6.26
C ARG A 83 13.14 -5.17 -6.04
N ARG A 84 12.06 -5.83 -5.62
CA ARG A 84 10.83 -5.23 -5.09
C ARG A 84 11.14 -4.36 -3.87
N LYS A 85 11.44 -3.08 -4.10
CA LYS A 85 12.03 -2.19 -3.09
C LYS A 85 10.96 -1.32 -2.43
N PHE A 86 10.15 -1.91 -1.56
CA PHE A 86 9.37 -1.10 -0.64
C PHE A 86 10.27 -0.62 0.50
N ARG A 87 10.26 0.70 0.76
CA ARG A 87 11.03 1.27 1.85
C ARG A 87 10.08 1.48 3.02
N ILE A 88 10.03 0.48 3.91
CA ILE A 88 9.31 0.61 5.17
C ILE A 88 9.85 1.87 5.86
N PRO A 89 8.98 2.81 6.24
CA PRO A 89 9.44 3.98 6.94
C PRO A 89 10.13 3.57 8.23
N ILE A 90 11.30 4.14 8.50
CA ILE A 90 12.04 3.98 9.77
C ILE A 90 11.34 4.70 10.94
N MET A 91 10.05 4.99 10.79
CA MET A 91 9.29 5.86 11.67
C MET A 91 8.69 5.04 12.81
N ALA A 92 8.77 5.58 14.02
CA ALA A 92 8.18 4.96 15.19
C ALA A 92 6.66 4.89 15.07
N ASP A 93 6.09 3.82 15.64
CA ASP A 93 4.64 3.59 15.77
C ASP A 93 3.88 3.34 14.45
N PHE A 94 4.56 3.01 13.34
CA PHE A 94 3.91 2.60 12.09
C PHE A 94 3.79 1.08 11.98
N LEU A 95 2.59 0.60 11.67
CA LEU A 95 2.35 -0.76 11.20
C LEU A 95 1.78 -0.69 9.79
N ILE A 96 2.50 -1.24 8.81
CA ILE A 96 2.06 -1.25 7.41
C ILE A 96 1.97 -2.70 6.95
N THR A 97 0.79 -3.12 6.52
CA THR A 97 0.53 -4.45 5.98
C THR A 97 0.07 -4.34 4.53
N PHE A 98 0.65 -5.16 3.67
CA PHE A 98 0.26 -5.25 2.26
C PHE A 98 -0.35 -6.61 1.97
N SER A 99 -1.48 -6.62 1.29
CA SER A 99 -2.04 -7.79 0.59
C SER A 99 -1.92 -7.57 -0.91
N SER A 100 -1.43 -8.59 -1.60
CA SER A 100 -1.26 -8.61 -3.06
C SER A 100 -1.83 -9.88 -3.71
N HIS A 101 -2.71 -10.60 -3.00
CA HIS A 101 -3.39 -11.76 -3.56
C HIS A 101 -4.53 -11.32 -4.50
N PRO A 102 -4.46 -11.63 -5.80
CA PRO A 102 -5.56 -11.37 -6.74
C PRO A 102 -6.81 -12.21 -6.41
#